data_AF-A5A3I6-F1
#
_entry.id   AF-A5A3I6-F1
#
_cell.length_a   1.000
_cell.length_b   1.000
_cell.length_c   1.000
_cell.angle_alpha   90.00
_cell.angle_beta   90.00
_cell.angle_gamma   90.00
#
_symmetry.space_group_name_H-M   'P 1'
#
loop_
_entity.id
_entity.type
_entity.pdbx_description
1 polymer ?
#
loop_
_entity_poly.entity_id
_entity_poly.type
_entity_poly.pdbx_seq_one_letter_code
_entity_poly.pdbx_strand_id
1 'polypeptide(L)'
;MRVLVSFLMALSLIALMPRCQGQGVQDLLPALVEKIAGLWHSDEVEFLGHSCRYSQRPSFYRWELYFNGRMWCPGWAPFTGRCE
;
A
#
# COMPACT_ATOMS: atom_id res chain seq x y z
N MET A 1 45.99 -9.83 -34.01
CA MET A 1 45.84 -10.46 -32.68
C MET A 1 45.54 -9.45 -31.57
N ARG A 2 46.34 -8.40 -31.36
CA ARG A 2 46.11 -7.38 -30.32
C ARG A 2 44.70 -6.76 -30.32
N VAL A 3 44.24 -6.28 -31.47
CA VAL A 3 42.91 -5.65 -31.62
C VAL A 3 41.77 -6.63 -31.29
N LEU A 4 41.92 -7.90 -31.66
CA LEU A 4 40.92 -8.95 -31.45
C LEU A 4 40.83 -9.32 -29.96
N VAL A 5 41.97 -9.38 -29.27
CA VAL A 5 42.03 -9.57 -27.81
C VAL A 5 41.42 -8.39 -27.06
N SER A 6 41.70 -7.16 -27.48
CA SER A 6 41.10 -5.95 -26.91
C SER A 6 39.58 -5.92 -27.08
N PHE A 7 39.08 -6.36 -28.25
CA PHE A 7 37.65 -6.39 -28.53
C PHE A 7 36.91 -7.44 -27.70
N LEU A 8 37.51 -8.62 -27.52
CA LEU A 8 36.97 -9.68 -26.66
C LEU A 8 36.97 -9.28 -25.18
N MET A 9 38.00 -8.57 -24.73
CA MET A 9 38.07 -8.00 -23.38
C MET A 9 37.01 -6.91 -23.15
N ALA A 10 36.74 -6.07 -24.15
CA ALA A 10 35.68 -5.07 -24.06
C ALA A 10 34.30 -5.73 -23.98
N LEU A 11 34.05 -6.77 -24.79
CA LEU A 11 32.80 -7.54 -24.78
C LEU A 11 32.54 -8.25 -23.45
N SER A 12 33.59 -8.83 -22.84
CA SER A 12 33.44 -9.47 -21.53
C SER A 12 33.12 -8.45 -20.43
N LEU A 13 33.76 -7.27 -20.45
CA LEU A 13 33.49 -6.18 -19.50
C LEU A 13 32.04 -5.67 -19.59
N ILE A 14 31.45 -5.64 -20.79
CA ILE A 14 30.03 -5.25 -20.98
C ILE A 14 29.09 -6.29 -20.35
N ALA A 15 29.45 -7.58 -20.38
CA ALA A 15 28.66 -8.64 -19.77
C ALA A 15 28.73 -8.66 -18.24
N LEU A 16 29.77 -8.06 -17.64
CA LEU A 16 29.90 -7.88 -16.19
C LEU A 16 29.20 -6.63 -15.66
N MET A 17 28.72 -5.73 -16.52
CA MET A 17 27.91 -4.61 -16.07
C MET A 17 26.65 -5.18 -15.42
N PRO A 18 26.32 -4.79 -14.18
CA PRO A 18 25.04 -5.14 -13.58
C PRO A 18 23.97 -4.70 -14.58
N ARG A 19 23.18 -5.65 -15.09
CA ARG A 19 21.97 -5.25 -15.81
C ARG A 19 21.24 -4.36 -14.82
N CYS A 20 20.94 -3.12 -15.21
CA CYS A 20 20.05 -2.26 -14.44
C CYS A 20 18.70 -2.98 -14.41
N GLN A 21 18.57 -3.93 -13.51
CA GLN A 21 17.32 -4.51 -13.09
C GLN A 21 16.72 -3.43 -12.24
N GLY A 22 16.17 -2.40 -12.92
CA GLY A 22 15.33 -1.43 -12.25
C GLY A 22 14.29 -2.26 -11.53
N GLN A 23 14.35 -2.27 -10.20
CA GLN A 23 13.31 -2.82 -9.35
C GLN A 23 12.06 -2.06 -9.78
N GLY A 24 11.30 -2.70 -10.66
CA GLY A 24 10.24 -2.04 -11.38
C GLY A 24 9.14 -1.70 -10.38
N VAL A 25 8.27 -0.77 -10.78
CA VAL A 25 7.02 -0.51 -10.07
C VAL A 25 6.26 -1.83 -9.77
N GLN A 26 6.48 -2.88 -10.57
CA GLN A 26 6.05 -4.26 -10.33
C GLN A 26 6.35 -4.80 -8.92
N ASP A 27 7.53 -4.55 -8.35
CA ASP A 27 7.89 -5.07 -7.03
C ASP A 27 7.30 -4.23 -5.89
N LEU A 28 7.01 -2.95 -6.17
CA LEU A 28 6.39 -2.00 -5.23
C LEU A 28 4.87 -2.14 -5.13
N LEU A 29 4.22 -2.53 -6.24
CA LEU A 29 2.78 -2.72 -6.34
C LEU A 29 2.19 -3.62 -5.24
N PRO A 30 2.70 -4.85 -4.99
CA PRO A 30 2.12 -5.72 -3.96
C PRO A 30 2.26 -5.13 -2.56
N ALA A 31 3.42 -4.55 -2.22
CA ALA A 31 3.63 -3.92 -0.91
C ALA A 31 2.73 -2.70 -0.70
N LEU A 32 2.49 -1.91 -1.76
CA LEU A 32 1.58 -0.77 -1.72
C LEU A 32 0.12 -1.22 -1.56
N VAL A 33 -0.31 -2.24 -2.29
CA VAL A 33 -1.67 -2.79 -2.20
C VAL A 33 -1.93 -3.34 -0.80
N GLU A 34 -0.98 -4.08 -0.22
CA GLU A 34 -1.10 -4.60 1.14
C GLU A 34 -1.23 -3.48 2.18
N LYS A 35 -0.39 -2.43 2.05
CA LYS A 35 -0.47 -1.26 2.92
C LYS A 35 -1.80 -0.52 2.80
N ILE A 36 -2.29 -0.32 1.57
CA ILE A 36 -3.57 0.34 1.33
C ILE A 36 -4.69 -0.53 1.90
N ALA A 37 -4.77 -1.81 1.56
CA ALA A 37 -5.80 -2.73 2.03
C ALA A 37 -5.88 -2.82 3.57
N GLY A 38 -4.72 -2.80 4.25
CA GLY A 38 -4.65 -2.80 5.71
C GLY A 38 -5.23 -1.55 6.39
N LEU A 39 -5.53 -0.49 5.65
CA LEU A 39 -6.20 0.71 6.18
C LEU A 39 -7.72 0.56 6.28
N TRP A 40 -8.32 -0.46 5.64
CA TRP A 40 -9.72 -0.78 5.83
C TRP A 40 -9.88 -1.55 7.13
N HIS A 41 -10.75 -1.04 8.00
CA HIS A 41 -10.98 -1.63 9.32
C HIS A 41 -12.48 -1.68 9.62
N SER A 42 -12.97 -2.78 10.18
CA SER A 42 -14.40 -2.97 10.45
C SER A 42 -14.59 -3.91 11.62
N ASP A 43 -14.68 -3.33 12.81
CA ASP A 43 -14.59 -4.05 14.07
C ASP A 43 -15.75 -3.70 15.01
N GLU A 44 -15.91 -4.55 16.03
CA GLU A 44 -16.82 -4.31 17.14
C GLU A 44 -16.05 -3.61 18.26
N VAL A 45 -16.62 -2.52 18.78
CA VAL A 45 -16.01 -1.66 19.78
C VAL A 45 -16.97 -1.46 20.95
N GLU A 46 -16.46 -1.40 22.16
CA GLU A 46 -17.27 -1.11 23.33
C GLU A 46 -17.33 0.40 23.57
N PHE A 47 -18.54 0.95 23.69
CA PHE A 47 -18.74 2.36 23.99
C PHE A 47 -19.84 2.51 25.02
N LEU A 48 -19.48 3.16 26.14
CA LEU A 48 -20.36 3.36 27.30
C LEU A 48 -20.99 2.04 27.82
N GLY A 49 -20.24 0.93 27.77
CA GLY A 49 -20.70 -0.39 28.23
C GLY A 49 -21.59 -1.13 27.24
N HIS A 50 -21.74 -0.62 26.01
CA HIS A 50 -22.54 -1.24 24.96
C HIS A 50 -21.67 -1.62 23.77
N SER A 51 -22.01 -2.76 23.14
CA SER A 51 -21.36 -3.18 21.91
C SER A 51 -21.81 -2.33 20.73
N CYS A 52 -20.86 -1.72 20.04
CA CYS A 52 -21.06 -0.87 18.89
C CYS A 52 -20.20 -1.35 17.72
N ARG A 53 -20.57 -0.94 16.50
CA ARG A 53 -19.80 -1.22 15.29
C ARG A 53 -19.06 0.02 14.85
N TYR A 54 -17.80 -0.17 14.46
CA TYR A 54 -16.96 0.83 13.85
C TYR A 54 -16.52 0.37 12.47
N SER A 55 -16.56 1.26 11.48
CA SER A 55 -16.00 1.01 10.16
C SER A 55 -15.18 2.21 9.70
N GLN A 56 -13.97 1.96 9.23
CA GLN A 56 -13.08 2.94 8.62
C GLN A 56 -12.77 2.51 7.19
N ARG A 57 -12.94 3.44 6.25
CA ARG A 57 -12.57 3.24 4.85
C ARG A 57 -11.77 4.43 4.35
N PRO A 58 -10.55 4.22 3.82
CA PRO A 58 -9.83 5.29 3.17
C PRO A 58 -10.50 5.71 1.85
N SER A 59 -10.30 6.96 1.48
CA SER A 59 -10.75 7.56 0.22
C SER A 59 -9.59 8.33 -0.40
N PHE A 60 -9.42 8.20 -1.71
CA PHE A 60 -8.39 8.94 -2.44
C PHE A 60 -9.02 10.08 -3.24
N TYR A 61 -8.59 11.31 -2.96
CA TYR A 61 -9.02 12.49 -3.68
C TYR A 61 -7.83 13.40 -3.95
N ARG A 62 -7.64 13.84 -5.19
CA ARG A 62 -6.52 14.72 -5.60
C ARG A 62 -5.14 14.26 -5.12
N TRP A 63 -4.86 12.95 -5.19
CA TRP A 63 -3.62 12.33 -4.71
C TRP A 63 -3.37 12.40 -3.20
N GLU A 64 -4.39 12.78 -2.44
CA GLU A 64 -4.37 12.77 -0.98
C GLU A 64 -5.22 11.60 -0.45
N LEU A 65 -4.82 11.09 0.70
CA LEU A 65 -5.46 9.99 1.40
C LEU A 65 -6.30 10.53 2.57
N TYR A 66 -7.61 10.32 2.50
CA TYR A 66 -8.59 10.67 3.53
C TYR A 66 -9.10 9.43 4.23
N PHE A 67 -9.57 9.57 5.47
CA PHE A 67 -10.09 8.45 6.28
C PHE A 67 -11.53 8.70 6.70
N ASN A 68 -12.46 7.97 6.08
CA ASN A 68 -13.87 8.07 6.41
C ASN A 68 -14.24 7.06 7.49
N GLY A 69 -14.50 7.54 8.70
CA GLY A 69 -14.90 6.75 9.85
C GLY A 69 -16.42 6.80 10.08
N ARG A 70 -17.02 5.68 10.46
CA ARG A 70 -18.43 5.60 10.88
C ARG A 70 -18.57 4.68 12.09
N MET A 71 -19.33 5.13 13.08
CA MET A 71 -19.64 4.36 14.28
C MET A 71 -21.14 4.35 14.55
N TRP A 72 -21.70 3.20 14.92
CA TRP A 72 -23.11 3.08 15.31
C TRP A 72 -23.30 1.96 16.32
N CYS A 73 -24.31 2.07 17.17
CA CYS A 73 -24.56 1.11 18.25
C CYS A 73 -25.90 0.39 18.05
N PRO A 74 -25.92 -0.78 17.38
CA PRO A 74 -27.17 -1.47 17.06
C PRO A 74 -27.87 -1.93 18.34
N GLY A 75 -29.17 -1.64 18.45
CA GLY A 75 -29.99 -2.06 19.58
C GLY A 75 -29.87 -1.21 20.85
N TRP A 76 -28.95 -0.23 20.89
CA TRP A 76 -28.80 0.67 22.05
C TRP A 76 -29.25 2.10 21.76
N ALA A 77 -28.65 2.76 20.77
CA ALA A 77 -28.90 4.17 20.52
C ALA A 77 -29.02 4.49 19.03
N PRO A 78 -29.98 5.34 18.61
CA PRO A 78 -30.26 5.61 17.20
C PRO A 78 -29.30 6.63 16.57
N PHE A 79 -28.17 6.96 17.21
CA PHE A 79 -27.19 7.88 16.66
C PHE A 79 -26.14 7.15 15.82
N THR A 80 -25.50 7.91 14.93
CA THR A 80 -24.34 7.44 14.15
C THR A 80 -23.31 8.56 14.14
N GLY A 81 -22.09 8.25 14.57
CA GLY A 81 -20.94 9.14 14.45
C GLY A 81 -20.31 9.01 13.06
N ARG A 82 -19.85 10.12 12.49
CA ARG A 82 -19.11 10.17 11.22
C ARG A 82 -17.88 11.06 11.36
N CYS A 83 -16.80 10.69 10.69
CA CYS A 83 -15.57 11.47 10.55
C CYS A 83 -15.15 11.39 9.07
N GLU A 84 -14.80 12.54 8.47
CA GLU A 84 -14.39 12.71 7.07
C GLU A 84 -13.13 13.56 7.00
#